data_AF-T0ZV12-F1
#
_entry.id   AF-T0ZV12-F1
#
_cell.length_a   1.000
_cell.length_b   1.000
_cell.length_c   1.000
_cell.angle_alpha   90.00
_cell.angle_beta   90.00
_cell.angle_gamma   90.00
#
_symmetry.space_group_name_H-M   'P 1'
#
loop_
_entity.id
_entity.type
_entity.pdbx_description
1 polymer ?
#
loop_
_entity_poly.entity_id
_entity_poly.type
_entity_poly.pdbx_seq_one_letter_code
_entity_poly.pdbx_strand_id
1 'polypeptide(L)'
;MKLSRLYSNKPDLFEPVDFVQGLNVVVAEIRLPENREKDTHNLGKTTLGRLLDFGFLIGRDAKFFLFKHLDLFKDFVFFLEVELEDASFVTVRRGVEEATKISFKKHKAGYQDFSSLSILEWDHQDVPFD
;
A
#
# COMPACT_ATOMS: atom_id res chain seq x y z
N MET A 1 -6.67 -13.05 9.74
CA MET A 1 -5.86 -11.91 9.22
C MET A 1 -6.80 -10.78 8.84
N LYS A 2 -6.47 -9.53 9.17
CA LYS A 2 -7.27 -8.33 8.82
C LYS A 2 -6.36 -7.21 8.31
N LEU A 3 -6.81 -6.43 7.32
CA LEU A 3 -6.11 -5.21 6.92
C LEU A 3 -6.11 -4.22 8.09
N SER A 4 -4.94 -3.63 8.37
CA SER A 4 -4.78 -2.65 9.45
C SER A 4 -4.42 -1.27 8.89
N ARG A 5 -3.38 -1.19 8.06
CA ARG A 5 -2.90 0.09 7.51
C ARG A 5 -2.19 -0.08 6.16
N LEU A 6 -2.37 0.89 5.27
CA LEU A 6 -1.61 1.03 4.02
C LEU A 6 -0.94 2.41 4.00
N TYR A 7 0.38 2.46 3.81
CA TYR A 7 1.13 3.73 3.77
C TYR A 7 2.33 3.65 2.81
N SER A 8 3.06 4.77 2.65
CA SER A 8 4.24 4.84 1.77
C SER A 8 5.40 5.61 2.41
N ASN A 9 6.57 5.53 1.78
CA ASN A 9 7.73 6.37 2.10
C ASN A 9 7.60 7.85 1.69
N LYS A 10 6.47 8.25 1.08
CA LYS A 10 6.20 9.62 0.62
C LYS A 10 4.87 10.11 1.21
N PRO A 11 4.79 10.38 2.52
CA PRO A 11 3.53 10.74 3.20
C PRO A 11 2.90 12.03 2.67
N ASP A 12 3.71 12.96 2.13
CA ASP A 12 3.20 14.21 1.52
C ASP A 12 2.44 13.97 0.20
N LEU A 13 2.63 12.82 -0.44
CA LEU A 13 1.98 12.46 -1.70
C LEU A 13 0.93 11.35 -1.53
N PHE A 14 1.07 10.55 -0.49
CA PHE A 14 0.16 9.45 -0.18
C PHE A 14 -0.13 9.44 1.32
N GLU A 15 -1.32 9.91 1.67
CA GLU A 15 -1.81 9.86 3.04
C GLU A 15 -2.04 8.41 3.47
N PRO A 16 -1.59 8.00 4.67
CA PRO A 16 -1.87 6.67 5.19
C PRO A 16 -3.37 6.36 5.24
N VAL A 17 -3.73 5.13 4.88
CA VAL A 17 -5.09 4.62 4.96
C VAL A 17 -5.17 3.61 6.10
N ASP A 18 -5.87 3.99 7.16
CA ASP A 18 -6.16 3.12 8.31
C ASP A 18 -7.48 2.39 8.08
N PHE A 19 -7.48 1.07 8.25
CA PHE A 19 -8.65 0.23 8.08
C PHE A 19 -9.32 -0.04 9.43
N VAL A 20 -10.65 -0.03 9.43
CA VAL A 20 -11.44 -0.37 10.62
C VAL A 20 -11.89 -1.82 10.58
N GLN A 21 -12.27 -2.36 11.75
CA GLN A 21 -12.93 -3.66 11.81
C GLN A 21 -14.34 -3.61 11.21
N GLY A 22 -14.71 -4.66 10.49
CA GLY A 22 -16.01 -4.76 9.83
C GLY A 22 -15.96 -4.24 8.39
N LEU A 23 -16.82 -3.27 8.08
CA LEU A 23 -17.00 -2.76 6.72
C LEU A 23 -16.21 -1.47 6.49
N ASN A 24 -15.25 -1.52 5.56
CA ASN A 24 -14.58 -0.34 5.03
C ASN A 24 -15.25 0.06 3.70
N VAL A 25 -15.57 1.35 3.52
CA VAL A 25 -16.22 1.86 2.31
C VAL A 25 -15.34 2.93 1.66
N VAL A 26 -14.97 2.71 0.40
CA VAL A 26 -14.17 3.66 -0.38
C VAL A 26 -15.09 4.48 -1.28
N VAL A 27 -15.32 5.74 -0.92
CA VAL A 27 -16.12 6.69 -1.68
C VAL A 27 -15.19 7.75 -2.27
N ALA A 28 -15.48 8.18 -3.50
CA ALA A 28 -14.79 9.30 -4.10
C ALA A 28 -15.79 10.38 -4.49
N GLU A 29 -15.48 11.62 -4.15
CA GLU A 29 -16.36 12.78 -4.30
C GLU A 29 -15.60 13.91 -5.01
N ILE A 30 -16.27 14.62 -5.92
CA ILE A 30 -15.73 15.83 -6.54
C ILE A 30 -16.11 17.03 -5.68
N ARG A 31 -15.12 17.63 -5.03
CA ARG A 31 -15.35 18.79 -4.13
C ARG A 31 -15.27 20.15 -4.83
N LEU A 32 -14.62 20.23 -5.99
CA LEU A 32 -14.51 21.47 -6.76
C LEU A 32 -15.83 21.78 -7.49
N PRO A 33 -16.48 22.93 -7.20
CA PRO A 33 -17.78 23.27 -7.78
C PRO A 33 -17.80 23.23 -9.31
N GLU A 34 -16.75 23.71 -9.96
CA GLU A 34 -16.55 23.71 -11.42
C GLU A 34 -16.48 22.32 -12.06
N ASN A 35 -16.26 21.27 -11.27
CA ASN A 35 -16.13 19.90 -11.74
C ASN A 35 -17.30 19.00 -11.31
N ARG A 36 -18.34 19.54 -10.65
CA ARG A 36 -19.47 18.74 -10.13
C ARG A 36 -20.29 18.03 -11.21
N GLU A 37 -20.32 18.56 -12.43
CA GLU A 37 -20.97 17.92 -13.58
C GLU A 37 -20.06 16.92 -14.30
N LYS A 38 -18.78 16.83 -13.92
CA LYS A 38 -17.89 15.81 -14.47
C LYS A 38 -18.18 14.47 -13.83
N ASP A 39 -18.09 13.45 -14.66
CA ASP A 39 -18.36 12.08 -14.26
C ASP A 39 -17.44 11.62 -13.11
N THR A 40 -17.99 10.89 -12.13
CA THR A 40 -17.27 10.42 -10.92
C THR A 40 -16.51 9.12 -11.14
N HIS A 41 -16.62 8.55 -12.35
CA HIS A 41 -15.80 7.44 -12.80
C HIS A 41 -14.33 7.92 -12.94
N ASN A 42 -13.37 7.13 -12.44
CA ASN A 42 -11.92 7.39 -12.45
C ASN A 42 -11.31 8.27 -11.34
N LEU A 43 -12.01 8.50 -10.23
CA LEU A 43 -11.45 9.21 -9.05
C LEU A 43 -10.53 8.34 -8.16
N GLY A 44 -9.86 7.32 -8.71
CA GLY A 44 -8.86 6.53 -7.98
C GLY A 44 -9.36 5.39 -7.08
N LYS A 45 -10.68 5.16 -6.98
CA LYS A 45 -11.27 4.06 -6.17
C LYS A 45 -10.66 2.68 -6.51
N THR A 46 -10.67 2.32 -7.79
CA THR A 46 -10.07 1.07 -8.28
C THR A 46 -8.56 1.06 -8.08
N THR A 47 -7.90 2.23 -8.15
CA THR A 47 -6.45 2.35 -7.93
C THR A 47 -6.07 1.96 -6.50
N LEU A 48 -6.86 2.34 -5.50
CA LEU A 48 -6.63 1.90 -4.12
C LEU A 48 -6.75 0.38 -3.97
N GLY A 49 -7.77 -0.22 -4.58
CA GLY A 49 -7.92 -1.69 -4.61
C GLY A 49 -6.71 -2.38 -5.26
N ARG A 50 -6.26 -1.88 -6.41
CA ARG A 50 -5.04 -2.39 -7.06
C ARG A 50 -3.81 -2.22 -6.17
N LEU A 51 -3.69 -1.10 -5.46
CA LEU A 51 -2.57 -0.88 -4.54
C LEU A 51 -2.57 -1.89 -3.38
N LEU A 52 -3.75 -2.28 -2.90
CA LEU A 52 -3.87 -3.40 -1.96
C LEU A 52 -3.40 -4.72 -2.59
N ASP A 53 -3.80 -5.02 -3.84
CA ASP A 53 -3.31 -6.22 -4.55
C ASP A 53 -1.77 -6.21 -4.66
N PHE A 54 -1.18 -5.03 -4.88
CA PHE A 54 0.28 -4.86 -4.85
C PHE A 54 0.87 -5.17 -3.48
N GLY A 55 0.27 -4.71 -2.39
CA GLY A 55 0.68 -5.09 -1.02
C GLY A 55 0.48 -6.58 -0.74
N PHE A 56 -0.53 -7.22 -1.32
CA PHE A 56 -0.79 -8.66 -1.27
C PHE A 56 0.04 -9.48 -2.26
N LEU A 57 1.11 -8.89 -2.80
CA LEU A 57 2.08 -9.60 -3.63
C LEU A 57 1.49 -10.11 -4.94
N ILE A 58 0.57 -9.35 -5.57
CA ILE A 58 0.22 -9.62 -6.96
C ILE A 58 1.50 -9.59 -7.82
N GLY A 59 1.62 -10.58 -8.71
CA GLY A 59 2.74 -10.72 -9.63
C GLY A 59 2.94 -9.49 -10.51
N ARG A 60 4.16 -9.31 -11.01
CA ARG A 60 4.50 -8.16 -11.85
C ARG A 60 3.81 -8.26 -13.22
N ASP A 61 3.01 -7.26 -13.57
CA ASP A 61 2.38 -7.13 -14.89
C ASP A 61 2.69 -5.75 -15.47
N ALA A 62 3.27 -5.67 -16.67
CA ALA A 62 3.56 -4.40 -17.36
C ALA A 62 2.31 -3.50 -17.55
N LYS A 63 1.10 -4.06 -17.52
CA LYS A 63 -0.17 -3.32 -17.59
C LYS A 63 -0.61 -2.77 -16.23
N PHE A 64 0.02 -3.19 -15.14
CA PHE A 64 -0.23 -2.68 -13.81
C PHE A 64 0.20 -1.21 -13.70
N PHE A 65 -0.61 -0.34 -13.10
CA PHE A 65 -0.42 1.11 -13.21
C PHE A 65 0.95 1.59 -12.67
N LEU A 66 1.44 0.98 -11.58
CA LEU A 66 2.76 1.28 -11.01
C LEU A 66 3.89 0.99 -12.00
N PHE A 67 3.78 -0.08 -12.79
CA PHE A 67 4.82 -0.48 -13.76
C PHE A 67 4.63 0.17 -15.13
N LYS A 68 3.37 0.40 -15.54
CA LYS A 68 3.03 1.14 -16.76
C LYS A 68 3.55 2.58 -16.70
N HIS A 69 3.54 3.18 -15.50
CA HIS A 69 3.99 4.55 -15.25
C HIS A 69 5.22 4.57 -14.33
N LEU A 70 6.19 3.69 -14.61
CA LEU A 70 7.34 3.45 -13.74
C LEU A 70 8.11 4.72 -13.38
N ASP A 71 8.29 5.66 -14.32
CA ASP A 71 9.00 6.92 -14.05
C ASP A 71 8.35 7.77 -12.95
N LEU A 72 7.04 7.65 -12.75
CA LEU A 72 6.31 8.36 -11.70
C LEU A 72 6.37 7.61 -10.36
N PHE A 73 6.43 6.28 -10.41
CA PHE A 73 6.22 5.43 -9.23
C PHE A 73 7.46 4.71 -8.72
N LYS A 74 8.56 4.65 -9.47
CA LYS A 74 9.76 3.86 -9.13
C LYS A 74 10.29 4.14 -7.71
N ASP A 75 10.23 5.38 -7.27
CA ASP A 75 10.73 5.82 -5.96
C ASP A 75 9.74 5.56 -4.80
N PHE A 76 8.55 5.02 -5.09
CA PHE A 76 7.60 4.63 -4.05
C PHE A 76 7.97 3.27 -3.45
N VAL A 77 7.89 3.23 -2.14
CA VAL A 77 7.84 2.02 -1.34
C VAL A 77 6.53 2.03 -0.58
N PHE A 78 5.74 0.99 -0.77
CA PHE A 78 4.46 0.82 -0.09
C PHE A 78 4.62 -0.17 1.05
N PHE A 79 3.83 0.07 2.09
CA PHE A 79 3.82 -0.71 3.32
C PHE A 79 2.39 -1.12 3.62
N LEU A 80 2.14 -2.43 3.68
CA LEU A 80 0.83 -3.00 4.02
C LEU A 80 0.92 -3.72 5.35
N GLU A 81 0.24 -3.20 6.37
CA GLU A 81 0.14 -3.80 7.69
C GLU A 81 -1.11 -4.69 7.78
N VAL A 82 -0.91 -5.91 8.24
CA VAL A 82 -1.95 -6.93 8.44
C VAL A 82 -1.94 -7.38 9.89
N GLU A 83 -3.10 -7.30 10.56
CA GLU A 83 -3.33 -7.85 11.89
C GLU A 83 -3.48 -9.38 11.81
N LEU A 84 -2.76 -10.08 12.69
CA LEU A 84 -2.77 -11.54 12.84
C LEU A 84 -3.76 -11.97 13.92
N GLU A 85 -4.00 -13.28 14.01
CA GLU A 85 -4.97 -13.84 14.98
C GLU A 85 -4.54 -13.67 16.44
N ASP A 86 -3.22 -13.57 16.70
CA ASP A 86 -2.64 -13.33 18.03
C ASP A 86 -2.61 -11.84 18.40
N ALA A 87 -3.34 -10.98 17.68
CA ALA A 87 -3.34 -9.52 17.79
C ALA A 87 -1.97 -8.86 17.57
N SER A 88 -0.97 -9.61 17.08
CA SER A 88 0.24 -9.03 16.53
C SER A 88 0.03 -8.63 15.07
N PHE A 89 1.04 -8.02 14.47
CA PHE A 89 0.96 -7.48 13.12
C PHE A 89 2.15 -7.94 12.30
N VAL A 90 1.94 -8.04 11.00
CA VAL A 90 3.02 -8.11 10.01
C VAL A 90 2.87 -6.94 9.04
N THR A 91 3.95 -6.20 8.84
CA THR A 91 4.05 -5.20 7.79
C THR A 91 4.83 -5.78 6.62
N VAL A 92 4.25 -5.71 5.42
CA VAL A 92 4.87 -6.03 4.14
C VAL A 92 5.46 -4.74 3.56
N ARG A 93 6.76 -4.72 3.27
CA ARG A 93 7.43 -3.63 2.54
C ARG A 93 7.67 -4.07 1.11
N ARG A 94 7.19 -3.28 0.16
CA ARG A 94 7.34 -3.53 -1.28
C ARG A 94 7.65 -2.24 -2.04
N GLY A 95 8.86 -2.17 -2.61
CA GLY A 95 9.26 -1.09 -3.51
C GLY A 95 8.71 -1.29 -4.92
N VAL A 96 8.48 -0.22 -5.67
CA VAL A 96 8.02 -0.34 -7.07
C VAL A 96 9.16 -0.70 -8.02
N GLU A 97 10.36 -0.11 -7.84
CA GLU A 97 11.54 -0.43 -8.64
C GLU A 97 11.95 -1.91 -8.48
N GLU A 98 12.12 -2.35 -7.24
CA GLU A 98 12.51 -3.71 -6.85
C GLU A 98 11.29 -4.54 -6.42
N ALA A 99 10.24 -4.57 -7.24
CA ALA A 99 8.93 -5.10 -6.86
C ALA A 99 8.83 -6.62 -6.60
N THR A 100 9.89 -7.39 -6.82
CA THR A 100 9.97 -8.82 -6.50
C THR A 100 10.77 -9.10 -5.22
N LYS A 101 11.37 -8.07 -4.59
CA LYS A 101 12.12 -8.18 -3.34
C LYS A 101 11.29 -7.65 -2.19
N ILE A 102 10.76 -8.56 -1.39
CA ILE A 102 9.79 -8.24 -0.34
C ILE A 102 10.44 -8.36 1.02
N SER A 103 10.15 -7.40 1.90
CA SER A 103 10.58 -7.48 3.28
C SER A 103 9.39 -7.56 4.22
N PHE A 104 9.55 -8.31 5.30
CA PHE A 104 8.51 -8.49 6.31
C PHE A 104 9.01 -8.09 7.70
N LYS A 105 8.16 -7.39 8.45
CA LYS A 105 8.40 -7.01 9.83
C LYS A 105 7.23 -7.46 10.70
N LYS A 106 7.49 -8.35 11.66
CA LYS A 106 6.52 -8.72 12.70
C LYS A 106 6.67 -7.76 13.88
N HIS A 107 5.55 -7.31 14.42
CA HIS A 107 5.54 -6.36 15.54
C HIS A 107 4.25 -6.49 16.36
N LYS A 108 4.25 -5.90 17.56
CA LYS A 108 3.16 -6.09 18.55
C LYS A 108 2.14 -4.96 18.59
N ALA A 109 2.52 -3.75 18.17
CA ALA A 109 1.66 -2.57 18.22
C ALA A 109 1.33 -2.14 16.80
N GLY A 110 0.05 -2.00 16.46
CA GLY A 110 -0.35 -1.57 15.12
C GLY A 110 0.00 -0.09 14.83
N TYR A 111 -0.29 0.34 13.61
CA TYR A 111 -0.19 1.73 13.18
C TYR A 111 1.23 2.34 13.33
N GLN A 112 2.27 1.52 13.20
CA GLN A 112 3.65 1.98 13.23
C GLN A 112 4.09 2.48 11.85
N ASP A 113 5.06 3.39 11.83
CA ASP A 113 5.71 3.84 10.60
C ASP A 113 7.12 3.25 10.51
N PHE A 114 7.27 2.27 9.62
CA PHE A 114 8.56 1.66 9.27
C PHE A 114 9.20 2.24 7.99
N SER A 115 8.72 3.37 7.47
CA SER A 115 9.23 3.95 6.23
C SER A 115 10.71 4.37 6.29
N SER A 116 11.18 4.73 7.49
CA SER A 116 12.58 5.10 7.78
C SER A 116 13.40 3.98 8.41
N LEU A 117 12.79 2.81 8.66
CA LEU A 117 13.46 1.68 9.30
C LEU A 117 14.55 1.12 8.37
N SER A 118 15.75 0.89 8.91
CA SER A 118 16.85 0.31 8.13
C SER A 118 16.47 -1.09 7.64
N ILE A 119 16.88 -1.44 6.41
CA ILE A 119 16.61 -2.77 5.84
C ILE A 119 17.12 -3.89 6.74
N LEU A 120 18.22 -3.67 7.46
CA LEU A 120 18.84 -4.65 8.36
C LEU A 120 17.97 -4.99 9.59
N GLU A 121 17.01 -4.14 9.91
CA GLU A 121 16.10 -4.32 11.05
C GLU A 121 14.82 -5.08 10.67
N TRP A 122 14.64 -5.41 9.37
CA TRP A 122 13.55 -6.26 8.91
C TRP A 122 13.82 -7.72 9.22
N ASP A 123 12.78 -8.44 9.65
CA ASP A 123 12.92 -9.83 10.13
C ASP A 123 13.16 -10.80 8.96
N HIS A 124 12.60 -10.47 7.79
CA HIS A 124 12.89 -11.11 6.52
C HIS A 124 13.15 -10.04 5.47
N GLN A 125 14.26 -10.16 4.74
CA GLN A 125 14.76 -9.16 3.81
C GLN A 125 14.83 -9.74 2.40
N ASP A 126 14.49 -8.91 1.41
CA ASP A 126 14.57 -9.22 -0.03
C ASP A 126 14.11 -10.62 -0.42
N VAL A 127 13.03 -11.09 0.21
CA VAL A 127 12.42 -12.38 -0.05
C VAL A 127 11.90 -12.35 -1.50
N PRO A 128 12.41 -13.23 -2.38
CA PRO A 128 11.95 -13.27 -3.76
C PRO A 128 10.54 -13.85 -3.83
N PHE A 129 9.75 -13.38 -4.79
CA PHE A 129 8.49 -14.01 -5.16
C PHE A 129 8.24 -13.82 -6.67
N ASP A 130 7.52 -14.78 -7.27
CA ASP A 130 7.21 -14.85 -8.71
C ASP A 130 5.96 -14.04 -9.10
#